data_AF-A0A7W7D256-F1
#
_entry.id   AF-A0A7W7D256-F1
#
_cell.length_a   1.000
_cell.length_b   1.000
_cell.length_c   1.000
_cell.angle_alpha   90.00
_cell.angle_beta   90.00
_cell.angle_gamma   90.00
#
_symmetry.space_group_name_H-M   'P 1'
#
loop_
_entity.id
_entity.type
_entity.pdbx_description
1 polymer ?
#
loop_
_entity_poly.entity_id
_entity_poly.type
_entity_poly.pdbx_seq_one_letter_code
_entity_poly.pdbx_strand_id
1 'polypeptide(L)'
;MISVEDWAEIRRLHQVEGVSVRAIATRMRVSRNTVRRALAASEPPRYTRTAAGSVADAAEPLIRAELARDPTAPATVIAARIGWTRSATVLRTRVRELRPAYLAGAPSLGEVPADQAGRGIAGEPPQGAATQAPGSGDGAARPGRLFTPGDESCRTSSSKWTNLTAADGARAESIRVDQPPPPRAMKHAEDLAGDSDATASGGAYRAPARASSAPRLISPTGTGRLNRSRLLQILYDVGPVSRAELARISEVTKTTIGTIVQPMLNDGILIEGPPQPSSVQGGKPARPLWFSPHGRPIASVFLGPGTVHTALVRPTGAIVQQASARFSAVKLDHPAIIDRVASCVEQVLPDDRTAVLGVGVAVGGVVNTDEGRVVEVNLAPRLAGLRIGPELSERLGLPVHIDLHPRIQAIGDRWFGSGRRISSFASVYCAEAIGVGFVIDGTVHRGAAGAGGEAGHTIVDFNGAVCRCGRRGCWETIATHRWLRSQASAIGLPGARTLTAGPLARLAAEDHPGARALLDRYARNLSVGLINLQQVLAPGLFILHGDVVEGGEELRALVQRYLLEGTPSHPGGEPRVTFADVEDDMTMLGAAGLVLSQSLDLLA
;
A
#
# COMPACT_ATOMS: atom_id res chain seq x y z
N MET A 1 -8.36 15.31 -24.10
CA MET A 1 -9.60 16.10 -24.25
C MET A 1 -9.65 17.00 -23.02
N ILE A 2 -9.83 18.31 -23.18
CA ILE A 2 -9.82 19.24 -22.03
C ILE A 2 -11.09 19.04 -21.21
N SER A 3 -11.02 19.20 -19.89
CA SER A 3 -12.21 19.16 -19.02
C SER A 3 -13.12 20.37 -19.27
N VAL A 4 -14.31 20.36 -18.69
CA VAL A 4 -15.20 21.53 -18.69
C VAL A 4 -14.56 22.68 -17.92
N GLU A 5 -13.81 22.41 -16.84
CA GLU A 5 -13.08 23.44 -16.09
C GLU A 5 -11.93 24.03 -16.92
N ASP A 6 -11.16 23.18 -17.60
CA ASP A 6 -10.09 23.63 -18.50
C ASP A 6 -10.63 24.50 -19.63
N TRP A 7 -11.78 24.13 -20.21
CA TRP A 7 -12.44 24.90 -21.26
C TRP A 7 -12.90 26.28 -20.74
N ALA A 8 -13.47 26.34 -19.55
CA ALA A 8 -13.90 27.59 -18.92
C ALA A 8 -12.70 28.49 -18.59
N GLU A 9 -11.62 27.93 -18.03
CA GLU A 9 -10.42 28.70 -17.66
C GLU A 9 -9.69 29.25 -18.89
N ILE A 10 -9.59 28.48 -19.98
CA ILE A 10 -9.03 28.99 -21.26
C ILE A 10 -9.81 30.21 -21.74
N ARG A 11 -11.14 30.18 -21.67
CA ARG A 11 -12.00 31.28 -22.12
C ARG A 11 -11.88 32.48 -21.20
N ARG A 12 -11.84 32.29 -19.88
CA ARG A 12 -11.63 33.35 -18.88
C ARG A 12 -10.30 34.06 -19.12
N LEU A 13 -9.20 33.31 -19.24
CA LEU A 13 -7.86 33.85 -19.47
C LEU A 13 -7.77 34.64 -20.78
N HIS A 14 -8.48 34.22 -21.82
CA HIS A 14 -8.42 34.91 -23.11
C HIS A 14 -9.36 36.11 -23.22
N GLN A 15 -10.62 35.96 -22.78
CA GLN A 15 -11.67 36.95 -22.98
C GLN A 15 -11.72 38.01 -21.88
N VAL A 16 -11.33 37.65 -20.65
CA VAL A 16 -11.35 38.56 -19.49
C VAL A 16 -9.96 39.12 -19.24
N GLU A 17 -8.93 38.27 -19.20
CA GLU A 17 -7.56 38.70 -18.89
C GLU A 17 -6.72 39.09 -20.13
N GLY A 18 -7.26 38.94 -21.34
CA GLY A 18 -6.58 39.32 -22.59
C GLY A 18 -5.29 38.52 -22.88
N VAL A 19 -5.10 37.36 -22.24
CA VAL A 19 -3.88 36.57 -22.35
C VAL A 19 -3.82 35.93 -23.74
N SER A 20 -2.65 36.02 -24.40
CA SER A 20 -2.47 35.43 -25.74
C SER A 20 -2.60 33.91 -25.74
N VAL A 21 -3.09 33.34 -26.84
CA VAL A 21 -3.21 31.88 -27.05
C VAL A 21 -1.90 31.14 -26.75
N ARG A 22 -0.75 31.75 -27.07
CA ARG A 22 0.58 31.18 -26.79
C ARG A 22 0.86 31.11 -25.29
N ALA A 23 0.55 32.17 -24.54
CA ALA A 23 0.76 32.21 -23.11
C ALA A 23 -0.20 31.28 -22.36
N ILE A 24 -1.47 31.18 -22.79
CA ILE A 24 -2.43 30.21 -22.22
C ILE A 24 -1.96 28.77 -22.44
N ALA A 25 -1.51 28.43 -23.65
CA ALA A 25 -0.98 27.10 -23.97
C ALA A 25 0.20 26.72 -23.07
N THR A 26 1.12 27.66 -22.79
CA THR A 26 2.24 27.45 -21.88
C THR A 26 1.78 27.35 -20.43
N ARG A 27 0.89 28.24 -19.97
CA ARG A 27 0.39 28.29 -18.58
C ARG A 27 -0.40 27.04 -18.20
N MET A 28 -1.26 26.58 -19.10
CA MET A 28 -2.12 25.40 -18.87
C MET A 28 -1.52 24.09 -19.39
N ARG A 29 -0.28 24.12 -19.93
CA ARG A 29 0.42 22.95 -20.49
C ARG A 29 -0.40 22.18 -21.55
N VAL A 30 -1.22 22.89 -22.31
CA VAL A 30 -2.03 22.32 -23.42
C VAL A 30 -1.52 22.81 -24.77
N SER A 31 -1.82 22.07 -25.84
CA SER A 31 -1.40 22.49 -27.19
C SER A 31 -2.07 23.80 -27.61
N ARG A 32 -1.40 24.62 -28.44
CA ARG A 32 -1.99 25.84 -29.01
C ARG A 32 -3.27 25.55 -29.81
N ASN A 33 -3.35 24.37 -30.45
CA ASN A 33 -4.54 23.93 -31.16
C ASN A 33 -5.70 23.61 -30.21
N THR A 34 -5.40 23.09 -29.02
CA THR A 34 -6.38 22.86 -27.95
C THR A 34 -6.98 24.18 -27.47
N VAL A 35 -6.15 25.19 -27.23
CA VAL A 35 -6.60 26.54 -26.84
C VAL A 35 -7.47 27.17 -27.93
N ARG A 36 -7.03 27.13 -29.19
CA ARG A 36 -7.83 27.64 -30.32
C ARG A 36 -9.19 26.92 -30.44
N ARG A 37 -9.20 25.59 -30.29
CA ARG A 37 -10.45 24.81 -30.32
C ARG A 37 -11.40 25.17 -29.18
N ALA A 38 -10.88 25.40 -27.97
CA ALA A 38 -11.69 25.82 -26.82
C ALA A 38 -12.31 27.20 -27.00
N LEU A 39 -11.54 28.15 -27.57
CA LEU A 39 -12.03 29.49 -27.87
C LEU A 39 -13.07 29.50 -29.00
N ALA A 40 -12.91 28.62 -30.00
CA ALA A 40 -13.84 28.48 -31.12
C ALA A 40 -15.14 27.72 -30.75
N ALA A 41 -15.11 26.87 -29.72
CA ALA A 41 -16.29 26.13 -29.28
C ALA A 41 -17.28 27.06 -28.55
N SER A 42 -18.53 27.08 -29.00
CA SER A 42 -19.64 27.83 -28.39
C SER A 42 -20.22 27.15 -27.14
N GLU A 43 -19.96 25.86 -26.94
CA GLU A 43 -20.44 25.05 -25.81
C GLU A 43 -19.30 24.27 -25.14
N PRO A 44 -19.42 23.91 -23.85
CA PRO A 44 -18.43 23.10 -23.14
C PRO A 44 -18.27 21.70 -23.76
N PRO A 45 -17.06 21.11 -23.68
CA PRO A 45 -16.83 19.77 -24.20
C PRO A 45 -17.68 18.73 -23.44
N ARG A 46 -18.65 18.12 -24.13
CA ARG A 46 -19.44 16.99 -23.60
C ARG A 46 -18.61 15.71 -23.67
N TYR A 47 -18.33 15.11 -22.51
CA TYR A 47 -17.77 13.76 -22.46
C TYR A 47 -18.86 12.74 -22.77
N THR A 48 -18.83 12.16 -23.97
CA THR A 48 -19.59 10.95 -24.31
C THR A 48 -18.61 9.82 -24.53
N ARG A 49 -18.60 8.85 -23.61
CA ARG A 49 -17.91 7.57 -23.80
C ARG A 49 -18.68 6.78 -24.85
N THR A 50 -18.08 6.58 -26.02
CA THR A 50 -18.57 5.59 -26.98
C THR A 50 -18.37 4.21 -26.37
N ALA A 51 -19.46 3.50 -26.04
CA ALA A 51 -19.36 2.12 -25.60
C ALA A 51 -18.76 1.28 -26.75
N ALA A 52 -17.69 0.55 -26.47
CA ALA A 52 -17.24 -0.51 -27.37
C ALA A 52 -18.28 -1.65 -27.27
N GLY A 53 -18.82 -2.07 -28.42
CA GLY A 53 -19.87 -3.09 -28.49
C GLY A 53 -19.48 -4.40 -27.79
N SER A 54 -20.47 -5.06 -27.21
CA SER A 54 -20.32 -6.39 -26.61
C SER A 54 -20.17 -7.45 -27.70
N VAL A 55 -19.41 -8.51 -27.43
CA VAL A 55 -19.31 -9.67 -28.34
C VAL A 55 -20.69 -10.31 -28.61
N ALA A 56 -21.66 -10.10 -27.73
CA ALA A 56 -23.05 -10.52 -27.93
C ALA A 56 -23.85 -9.65 -28.92
N ASP A 57 -23.37 -8.45 -29.27
CA ASP A 57 -24.04 -7.57 -30.25
C ASP A 57 -24.09 -8.24 -31.62
N ALA A 58 -23.03 -8.98 -32.00
CA ALA A 58 -22.98 -9.74 -33.25
C ALA A 58 -23.94 -10.94 -33.27
N ALA A 59 -24.27 -11.52 -32.10
CA ALA A 59 -25.21 -12.63 -31.99
C ALA A 59 -26.65 -12.17 -31.72
N GLU A 60 -26.88 -10.86 -31.54
CA GLU A 60 -28.18 -10.32 -31.19
C GLU A 60 -29.30 -10.69 -32.18
N PRO A 61 -29.11 -10.63 -33.52
CA PRO A 61 -30.15 -11.04 -34.47
C PRO A 61 -30.59 -12.49 -34.29
N LEU A 62 -29.64 -13.39 -33.98
CA LEU A 62 -29.92 -14.81 -33.75
C LEU A 62 -30.63 -15.04 -32.41
N ILE A 63 -30.24 -14.31 -31.36
CA ILE A 63 -30.91 -14.36 -30.05
C ILE A 63 -32.37 -13.87 -30.19
N ARG A 64 -32.59 -12.78 -30.94
CA ARG A 64 -33.91 -12.24 -31.21
C ARG A 64 -34.80 -13.22 -32.00
N ALA A 65 -34.24 -13.89 -33.00
CA ALA A 65 -34.97 -14.92 -33.76
C ALA A 65 -35.40 -16.09 -32.87
N GLU A 66 -34.54 -16.53 -31.95
CA GLU A 66 -34.90 -17.58 -30.99
C GLU A 66 -35.93 -17.13 -29.94
N LEU A 67 -35.81 -15.90 -29.44
CA LEU A 67 -36.81 -15.34 -28.51
C LEU A 67 -38.16 -15.05 -29.18
N ALA A 68 -38.18 -14.79 -30.48
CA ALA A 68 -39.41 -14.68 -31.25
C ALA A 68 -40.10 -16.05 -31.45
N ARG A 69 -39.33 -17.14 -31.53
CA ARG A 69 -39.85 -18.52 -31.62
C ARG A 69 -40.33 -19.05 -30.28
N ASP A 70 -39.55 -18.82 -29.23
CA ASP A 70 -39.86 -19.24 -27.87
C ASP A 70 -39.33 -18.19 -26.88
N PRO A 71 -40.20 -17.25 -26.46
CA PRO A 71 -39.84 -16.19 -25.50
C PRO A 71 -39.39 -16.73 -24.14
N THR A 72 -39.78 -17.97 -23.80
CA THR A 72 -39.50 -18.59 -22.51
C THR A 72 -38.24 -19.46 -22.52
N ALA A 73 -37.64 -19.71 -23.69
CA ALA A 73 -36.47 -20.56 -23.85
C ALA A 73 -35.33 -20.14 -22.89
N PRO A 74 -34.77 -21.07 -22.09
CA PRO A 74 -33.59 -20.81 -21.28
C PRO A 74 -32.41 -20.37 -22.14
N ALA A 75 -31.58 -19.46 -21.62
CA ALA A 75 -30.44 -18.93 -22.37
C ALA A 75 -29.42 -20.02 -22.77
N THR A 76 -29.38 -21.14 -22.05
CA THR A 76 -28.57 -22.32 -22.39
C THR A 76 -29.07 -23.05 -23.63
N VAL A 77 -30.39 -23.10 -23.84
CA VAL A 77 -31.02 -23.67 -25.04
C VAL A 77 -30.79 -22.76 -26.24
N ILE A 78 -30.95 -21.44 -26.05
CA ILE A 78 -30.65 -20.43 -27.08
C ILE A 78 -29.16 -20.52 -27.47
N ALA A 79 -28.25 -20.64 -26.51
CA ALA A 79 -26.81 -20.81 -26.76
C ALA A 79 -26.51 -22.00 -27.69
N ALA A 80 -27.12 -23.15 -27.42
CA ALA A 80 -26.91 -24.36 -28.21
C ALA A 80 -27.44 -24.21 -29.63
N ARG A 81 -28.63 -23.60 -29.79
CA ARG A 81 -29.28 -23.43 -31.11
C ARG A 81 -28.57 -22.43 -32.01
N ILE A 82 -27.96 -21.38 -31.44
CA ILE A 82 -27.22 -20.38 -32.21
C ILE A 82 -25.73 -20.71 -32.34
N GLY A 83 -25.28 -21.87 -31.83
CA GLY A 83 -23.87 -22.28 -31.88
C GLY A 83 -22.95 -21.36 -31.07
N TRP A 84 -23.40 -20.84 -29.94
CA TRP A 84 -22.62 -19.92 -29.11
C TRP A 84 -21.46 -20.63 -28.41
N THR A 85 -20.22 -20.32 -28.82
CA THR A 85 -18.98 -20.94 -28.31
C THR A 85 -18.24 -20.09 -27.28
N ARG A 86 -18.81 -18.95 -26.86
CA ARG A 86 -18.18 -17.99 -25.93
C ARG A 86 -18.80 -18.07 -24.53
N SER A 87 -18.41 -17.16 -23.64
CA SER A 87 -18.89 -17.12 -22.25
C SER A 87 -20.43 -17.12 -22.16
N ALA A 88 -20.98 -18.08 -21.41
CA ALA A 88 -22.42 -18.21 -21.18
C ALA A 88 -23.00 -17.03 -20.39
N THR A 89 -22.19 -16.38 -19.55
CA THR A 89 -22.62 -15.21 -18.75
C THR A 89 -22.98 -14.03 -19.65
N VAL A 90 -22.18 -13.80 -20.71
CA VAL A 90 -22.42 -12.69 -21.66
C VAL A 90 -23.72 -12.90 -22.43
N LEU A 91 -23.97 -14.14 -22.89
CA LEU A 91 -25.21 -14.49 -23.57
C LEU A 91 -26.43 -14.41 -22.64
N ARG A 92 -26.33 -14.91 -21.40
CA ARG A 92 -27.41 -14.82 -20.41
C ARG A 92 -27.82 -13.38 -20.13
N THR A 93 -26.85 -12.49 -19.98
CA THR A 93 -27.11 -11.06 -19.78
C THR A 93 -27.87 -10.47 -20.98
N ARG A 94 -27.43 -10.74 -22.21
CA ARG A 94 -28.10 -10.20 -23.41
C ARG A 94 -29.48 -10.82 -23.63
N VAL A 95 -29.66 -12.13 -23.39
CA VAL A 95 -30.99 -12.78 -23.41
C VAL A 95 -31.92 -12.15 -22.37
N ARG A 96 -31.43 -11.88 -21.16
CA ARG A 96 -32.21 -11.21 -20.10
C ARG A 96 -32.62 -9.79 -20.48
N GLU A 97 -31.76 -9.06 -21.19
CA GLU A 97 -32.05 -7.71 -21.69
C GLU A 97 -33.12 -7.72 -22.81
N LEU A 98 -33.05 -8.69 -23.73
CA LEU A 98 -33.94 -8.75 -24.89
C LEU A 98 -35.29 -9.41 -24.61
N ARG A 99 -35.33 -10.42 -23.74
CA ARG A 99 -36.51 -11.26 -23.47
C ARG A 99 -37.77 -10.46 -23.09
N PRO A 100 -37.71 -9.37 -22.30
CA PRO A 100 -38.90 -8.58 -21.96
C PRO A 100 -39.68 -8.09 -23.19
N ALA A 101 -38.99 -7.77 -24.30
CA ALA A 101 -39.63 -7.31 -25.53
C ALA A 101 -40.46 -8.40 -26.26
N TYR A 102 -40.19 -9.68 -25.97
CA TYR A 102 -40.89 -10.83 -26.56
C TYR A 102 -41.91 -11.45 -25.60
N LEU A 103 -41.80 -11.19 -24.30
CA LEU A 103 -42.78 -11.60 -23.29
C LEU A 103 -44.00 -10.66 -23.22
N ALA A 104 -43.86 -9.39 -23.64
CA ALA A 104 -44.84 -8.33 -23.42
C ALA A 104 -45.73 -7.96 -24.63
N GLY A 105 -45.79 -8.79 -25.69
CA GLY A 105 -46.73 -8.60 -26.80
C GLY A 105 -46.33 -7.53 -27.83
N ALA A 106 -45.97 -8.03 -29.02
CA ALA A 106 -45.95 -7.45 -30.37
C ALA A 106 -46.24 -5.94 -30.58
N PRO A 107 -45.39 -5.20 -31.31
CA PRO A 107 -45.85 -4.07 -32.09
C PRO A 107 -46.69 -4.55 -33.29
N SER A 108 -47.73 -3.77 -33.58
CA SER A 108 -48.65 -3.84 -34.71
C SER A 108 -48.07 -4.43 -36.01
N LEU A 109 -48.61 -5.56 -36.45
CA LEU A 109 -48.64 -5.88 -37.87
C LEU A 109 -49.58 -4.88 -38.54
N GLY A 110 -49.05 -4.18 -39.54
CA GLY A 110 -49.89 -3.49 -40.51
C GLY A 110 -50.86 -4.47 -41.14
N GLU A 111 -52.11 -4.01 -41.25
CA GLU A 111 -53.23 -4.52 -42.04
C GLU A 111 -53.02 -5.80 -42.87
N VAL A 112 -53.77 -6.86 -42.52
CA VAL A 112 -54.45 -7.75 -43.49
C VAL A 112 -55.82 -8.14 -42.88
N PRO A 113 -56.93 -8.15 -43.65
CA PRO A 113 -58.27 -8.28 -43.08
C PRO A 113 -58.82 -9.72 -43.01
N ALA A 114 -59.77 -9.85 -42.08
CA ALA A 114 -61.00 -10.65 -42.11
C ALA A 114 -61.03 -12.12 -41.61
N ASP A 115 -61.94 -12.30 -40.65
CA ASP A 115 -62.95 -13.36 -40.55
C ASP A 115 -62.72 -14.55 -39.58
N GLN A 116 -63.82 -14.88 -38.88
CA GLN A 116 -64.20 -16.10 -38.15
C GLN A 116 -63.84 -16.25 -36.65
N ALA A 117 -64.75 -15.68 -35.84
CA ALA A 117 -65.54 -16.34 -34.79
C ALA A 117 -64.94 -17.52 -33.97
N GLY A 118 -64.90 -17.34 -32.63
CA GLY A 118 -65.62 -18.25 -31.74
C GLY A 118 -64.94 -18.76 -30.45
N ARG A 119 -65.59 -18.42 -29.31
CA ARG A 119 -65.69 -19.16 -28.01
C ARG A 119 -64.41 -19.16 -27.13
N GLY A 120 -64.39 -18.57 -25.92
CA GLY A 120 -65.12 -18.98 -24.69
C GLY A 120 -64.33 -20.12 -24.01
N ILE A 121 -63.83 -20.03 -22.76
CA ILE A 121 -64.57 -20.05 -21.48
C ILE A 121 -63.59 -19.70 -20.32
N ALA A 122 -64.16 -19.13 -19.25
CA ALA A 122 -63.58 -18.67 -17.99
C ALA A 122 -63.07 -19.74 -17.00
N GLY A 123 -62.35 -19.30 -15.97
CA GLY A 123 -62.08 -20.04 -14.73
C GLY A 123 -61.16 -19.29 -13.76
N GLU A 124 -61.76 -18.65 -12.75
CA GLU A 124 -61.13 -17.90 -11.64
C GLU A 124 -60.65 -18.80 -10.46
N PRO A 125 -59.91 -18.25 -9.45
CA PRO A 125 -58.99 -18.94 -8.53
C PRO A 125 -59.57 -19.15 -7.12
N PRO A 126 -58.72 -19.46 -6.11
CA PRO A 126 -58.94 -18.85 -4.80
C PRO A 126 -57.68 -18.34 -4.06
N GLN A 127 -57.99 -17.51 -3.06
CA GLN A 127 -57.17 -16.60 -2.24
C GLN A 127 -56.83 -17.14 -0.82
N GLY A 128 -56.01 -16.37 -0.08
CA GLY A 128 -55.98 -16.27 1.39
C GLY A 128 -54.61 -16.64 2.03
N ALA A 129 -54.07 -16.00 3.07
CA ALA A 129 -54.51 -14.93 3.97
C ALA A 129 -53.28 -14.35 4.75
N ALA A 130 -53.48 -13.22 5.44
CA ALA A 130 -52.49 -12.44 6.20
C ALA A 130 -52.72 -12.49 7.72
N THR A 131 -51.67 -12.18 8.51
CA THR A 131 -51.63 -11.56 9.88
C THR A 131 -50.17 -11.63 10.39
N GLN A 132 -49.61 -10.85 11.32
CA GLN A 132 -49.72 -9.49 11.91
C GLN A 132 -48.48 -9.33 12.85
N ALA A 133 -48.07 -8.11 13.20
CA ALA A 133 -46.98 -7.78 14.15
C ALA A 133 -47.50 -7.31 15.52
N PRO A 134 -46.61 -7.15 16.53
CA PRO A 134 -46.45 -5.84 17.23
C PRO A 134 -44.96 -5.57 17.58
N GLY A 135 -44.46 -4.42 18.04
CA GLY A 135 -44.99 -3.16 18.55
C GLY A 135 -43.82 -2.40 19.25
N SER A 136 -43.84 -1.07 19.15
CA SER A 136 -42.82 -0.09 19.55
C SER A 136 -42.78 0.24 21.05
N GLY A 137 -41.64 0.75 21.54
CA GLY A 137 -41.52 1.42 22.84
C GLY A 137 -40.37 2.44 22.89
N ASP A 138 -40.73 3.72 23.05
CA ASP A 138 -39.86 4.88 23.27
C ASP A 138 -39.30 4.95 24.71
N GLY A 139 -38.14 5.60 24.88
CA GLY A 139 -37.60 5.98 26.19
C GLY A 139 -36.48 7.03 26.08
N ALA A 140 -36.77 8.26 26.51
CA ALA A 140 -35.89 9.42 26.44
C ALA A 140 -34.87 9.55 27.60
N ALA A 141 -33.81 10.29 27.29
CA ALA A 141 -32.63 10.75 28.02
C ALA A 141 -32.70 11.08 29.53
N ARG A 142 -31.55 10.92 30.22
CA ARG A 142 -30.97 11.89 31.18
C ARG A 142 -29.42 11.76 31.28
N PRO A 143 -28.68 12.86 31.58
CA PRO A 143 -27.22 12.95 31.42
C PRO A 143 -26.43 12.63 32.70
N GLY A 144 -25.27 12.01 32.56
CA GLY A 144 -24.40 11.62 33.67
C GLY A 144 -22.93 12.00 33.49
N ARG A 145 -22.54 13.08 34.20
CA ARG A 145 -21.24 13.41 34.82
C ARG A 145 -19.96 13.36 33.98
N LEU A 146 -19.43 14.57 33.78
CA LEU A 146 -18.02 14.90 33.52
C LEU A 146 -17.11 14.29 34.61
N PHE A 147 -16.12 13.51 34.18
CA PHE A 147 -14.97 13.12 34.99
C PHE A 147 -13.78 13.99 34.58
N THR A 148 -13.17 14.66 35.56
CA THR A 148 -11.91 15.39 35.44
C THR A 148 -10.72 14.41 35.36
N PRO A 149 -9.67 14.65 34.56
CA PRO A 149 -8.49 13.79 34.53
C PRO A 149 -7.64 14.03 35.78
N GLY A 150 -7.42 12.99 36.58
CA GLY A 150 -6.37 12.93 37.60
C GLY A 150 -5.05 12.49 36.98
N ASP A 151 -3.96 13.05 37.49
CA ASP A 151 -2.57 12.81 37.11
C ASP A 151 -2.21 11.33 36.93
N GLU A 152 -1.86 10.93 35.70
CA GLU A 152 -1.18 9.67 35.42
C GLU A 152 0.19 9.94 34.79
N SER A 153 1.23 9.95 35.63
CA SER A 153 2.61 9.83 35.18
C SER A 153 2.86 8.39 34.69
N CYS A 154 2.58 8.14 33.41
CA CYS A 154 2.87 6.86 32.77
C CYS A 154 4.33 6.83 32.30
N ARG A 155 5.19 6.08 33.02
CA ARG A 155 6.52 5.69 32.53
C ARG A 155 6.33 4.61 31.47
N THR A 156 6.53 4.95 30.21
CA THR A 156 6.60 3.98 29.11
C THR A 156 7.89 3.19 29.22
N SER A 157 7.78 1.86 29.35
CA SER A 157 8.90 0.94 29.30
C SER A 157 9.47 0.91 27.88
N SER A 158 10.66 1.47 27.70
CA SER A 158 11.50 1.25 26.54
C SER A 158 11.92 -0.21 26.50
N SER A 159 11.57 -0.95 25.44
CA SER A 159 12.29 -2.16 25.08
C SER A 159 13.75 -1.79 24.84
N LYS A 160 14.62 -2.52 25.55
CA LYS A 160 16.05 -2.31 25.84
C LYS A 160 16.88 -1.64 24.73
N TRP A 161 17.14 -0.35 24.90
CA TRP A 161 18.48 0.22 24.81
C TRP A 161 18.88 0.67 26.22
N THR A 162 19.32 -0.25 27.09
CA THR A 162 20.01 0.10 28.36
C THR A 162 20.73 -1.09 28.99
N ASN A 163 22.04 -0.94 29.15
CA ASN A 163 22.88 -1.15 30.35
C ASN A 163 24.10 -0.25 30.09
N LEU A 164 24.53 0.75 30.89
CA LEU A 164 24.64 0.90 32.33
C LEU A 164 24.40 2.36 32.79
N THR A 165 23.86 2.52 34.00
CA THR A 165 23.83 3.75 34.85
C THR A 165 25.09 3.79 35.73
N ALA A 166 25.65 4.88 36.26
CA ALA A 166 25.37 6.32 36.30
C ALA A 166 26.61 7.03 36.91
N ALA A 167 26.87 8.28 36.52
CA ALA A 167 27.28 9.40 37.41
C ALA A 167 27.55 10.66 36.57
N ASP A 168 26.92 11.76 36.96
CA ASP A 168 27.19 13.18 36.69
C ASP A 168 28.10 13.62 35.52
N GLY A 169 27.55 14.53 34.70
CA GLY A 169 28.33 15.42 33.85
C GLY A 169 28.00 15.30 32.37
N ALA A 170 27.45 16.37 31.80
CA ALA A 170 27.20 16.50 30.36
C ALA A 170 28.47 16.23 29.53
N ARG A 171 28.39 15.26 28.61
CA ARG A 171 29.18 15.19 27.36
C ARG A 171 28.52 14.20 26.40
N ALA A 172 28.38 14.62 25.15
CA ALA A 172 27.88 13.82 24.04
C ALA A 172 28.99 12.88 23.52
N GLU A 173 28.69 11.59 23.38
CA GLU A 173 29.58 10.63 22.72
C GLU A 173 29.08 10.34 21.31
N SER A 174 29.90 10.68 20.31
CA SER A 174 29.75 10.23 18.93
C SER A 174 30.32 8.82 18.80
N ILE A 175 29.47 7.81 18.61
CA ILE A 175 29.91 6.44 18.33
C ILE A 175 30.03 6.28 16.81
N ARG A 176 31.25 6.11 16.29
CA ARG A 176 31.48 5.62 14.92
C ARG A 176 31.22 4.12 14.92
N VAL A 177 30.22 3.68 14.17
CA VAL A 177 29.96 2.26 13.93
C VAL A 177 30.82 1.83 12.74
N ASP A 178 31.63 0.79 12.94
CA ASP A 178 32.42 0.18 11.86
C ASP A 178 31.50 -0.41 10.77
N GLN A 179 31.98 -0.38 9.54
CA GLN A 179 31.23 -0.80 8.35
C GLN A 179 30.72 -2.25 8.47
N PRO A 180 29.41 -2.52 8.27
CA PRO A 180 28.98 -3.89 8.02
C PRO A 180 29.51 -4.35 6.65
N PRO A 181 29.95 -5.61 6.51
CA PRO A 181 30.38 -6.14 5.23
C PRO A 181 29.22 -6.09 4.21
N PRO A 182 29.52 -6.03 2.90
CA PRO A 182 28.47 -6.12 1.88
C PRO A 182 27.65 -7.40 2.08
N PRO A 183 26.34 -7.38 1.79
CA PRO A 183 25.48 -8.53 2.03
C PRO A 183 26.05 -9.76 1.31
N ARG A 184 26.39 -10.78 2.10
CA ARG A 184 26.79 -12.09 1.58
C ARG A 184 25.60 -12.61 0.77
N ALA A 185 25.87 -13.04 -0.47
CA ALA A 185 24.92 -13.83 -1.23
C ALA A 185 24.48 -15.02 -0.35
N MET A 186 23.17 -15.17 -0.14
CA MET A 186 22.60 -16.36 0.48
C MET A 186 23.07 -17.59 -0.30
N LYS A 187 24.07 -18.28 0.22
CA LYS A 187 24.30 -19.69 -0.08
C LYS A 187 23.51 -20.45 0.96
N HIS A 188 22.38 -21.03 0.57
CA HIS A 188 21.85 -22.31 1.08
C HIS A 188 20.62 -22.67 0.23
N ALA A 189 20.84 -23.49 -0.79
CA ALA A 189 19.84 -24.31 -1.46
C ALA A 189 20.54 -25.42 -2.25
N GLU A 190 21.41 -26.17 -1.59
CA GLU A 190 22.07 -27.38 -2.12
C GLU A 190 22.70 -28.06 -0.90
N ASP A 191 21.96 -29.00 -0.29
CA ASP A 191 22.45 -30.12 0.54
C ASP A 191 21.27 -30.76 1.28
N LEU A 192 20.40 -31.46 0.53
CA LEU A 192 19.59 -32.59 1.02
C LEU A 192 19.27 -33.47 -0.20
N ALA A 193 20.23 -34.29 -0.60
CA ALA A 193 20.02 -35.37 -1.56
C ALA A 193 20.79 -36.62 -1.10
N GLY A 194 20.05 -37.72 -0.96
CA GLY A 194 20.48 -39.07 -0.56
C GLY A 194 19.79 -39.49 0.74
N ASP A 195 19.02 -40.56 0.84
CA ASP A 195 18.59 -41.66 -0.04
C ASP A 195 17.43 -42.32 0.75
N SER A 196 16.21 -42.55 0.25
CA SER A 196 15.82 -43.77 -0.47
C SER A 196 14.28 -43.89 -0.53
N ASP A 197 13.80 -44.36 -1.69
CA ASP A 197 12.55 -45.06 -2.00
C ASP A 197 11.24 -44.81 -1.23
N ALA A 198 10.32 -44.10 -1.89
CA ALA A 198 8.92 -44.53 -1.99
C ALA A 198 8.21 -43.89 -3.19
N THR A 199 7.72 -44.75 -4.09
CA THR A 199 6.97 -44.43 -5.30
C THR A 199 5.63 -43.75 -5.01
N ALA A 200 5.42 -42.51 -5.47
CA ALA A 200 4.10 -41.95 -5.68
C ALA A 200 4.12 -40.88 -6.79
N SER A 201 3.41 -41.18 -7.87
CA SER A 201 3.12 -40.31 -9.00
C SER A 201 2.36 -39.04 -8.57
N GLY A 202 2.96 -37.87 -8.75
CA GLY A 202 2.30 -36.57 -8.56
C GLY A 202 2.93 -35.54 -9.50
N GLY A 203 2.12 -35.02 -10.44
CA GLY A 203 2.57 -34.12 -11.50
C GLY A 203 3.28 -32.86 -10.96
N ALA A 204 4.45 -32.56 -11.51
CA ALA A 204 5.21 -31.37 -11.20
C ALA A 204 4.41 -30.10 -11.57
N TYR A 205 3.87 -29.43 -10.55
CA TYR A 205 3.28 -28.11 -10.69
C TYR A 205 4.41 -27.10 -10.94
N ARG A 206 4.66 -26.75 -12.21
CA ARG A 206 5.47 -25.58 -12.58
C ARG A 206 4.73 -24.33 -12.13
N ALA A 207 5.29 -23.61 -11.16
CA ALA A 207 4.85 -22.26 -10.83
C ALA A 207 4.86 -21.40 -12.12
N PRO A 208 3.76 -20.70 -12.46
CA PRO A 208 3.75 -19.84 -13.62
C PRO A 208 4.75 -18.70 -13.39
N ALA A 209 5.63 -18.47 -14.35
CA ALA A 209 6.45 -17.28 -14.43
C ALA A 209 5.53 -16.06 -14.45
N ARG A 210 5.33 -15.40 -13.30
CA ARG A 210 4.68 -14.10 -13.25
C ARG A 210 5.60 -13.14 -14.01
N ALA A 211 5.14 -12.68 -15.17
CA ALA A 211 5.74 -11.56 -15.85
C ALA A 211 5.66 -10.35 -14.90
N SER A 212 6.76 -10.05 -14.21
CA SER A 212 6.98 -8.72 -13.67
C SER A 212 6.94 -7.77 -14.86
N SER A 213 5.88 -6.99 -15.00
CA SER A 213 5.80 -5.98 -16.04
C SER A 213 6.73 -4.83 -15.64
N ALA A 214 8.02 -5.00 -15.90
CA ALA A 214 9.01 -3.94 -15.71
C ALA A 214 8.52 -2.66 -16.41
N PRO A 215 8.71 -1.47 -15.80
CA PRO A 215 8.20 -0.24 -16.38
C PRO A 215 8.89 0.05 -17.72
N ARG A 216 8.12 0.04 -18.82
CA ARG A 216 8.60 0.31 -20.18
C ARG A 216 9.12 1.75 -20.31
N LEU A 217 10.20 2.02 -21.03
CA LEU A 217 10.67 3.40 -21.27
C LEU A 217 9.79 4.12 -22.32
N ILE A 218 9.66 5.45 -22.24
CA ILE A 218 8.92 6.25 -23.25
C ILE A 218 9.91 6.84 -24.26
N SER A 219 9.42 7.15 -25.47
CA SER A 219 10.21 7.64 -26.59
C SER A 219 11.02 8.93 -26.26
N PRO A 220 12.08 9.23 -27.03
CA PRO A 220 13.13 10.18 -26.62
C PRO A 220 12.74 11.66 -26.53
N THR A 221 11.61 12.10 -27.11
CA THR A 221 11.34 13.54 -27.35
C THR A 221 10.69 14.32 -26.20
N GLY A 222 10.63 13.78 -24.98
CA GLY A 222 10.18 14.54 -23.80
C GLY A 222 10.40 13.86 -22.44
N THR A 223 11.24 12.83 -22.40
CA THR A 223 11.11 11.76 -21.38
C THR A 223 12.40 11.51 -20.58
N GLY A 224 13.42 12.37 -20.67
CA GLY A 224 14.72 12.11 -20.03
C GLY A 224 14.62 11.82 -18.52
N ARG A 225 13.82 12.59 -17.77
CA ARG A 225 13.62 12.39 -16.33
C ARG A 225 12.87 11.09 -16.03
N LEU A 226 11.70 10.90 -16.64
CA LEU A 226 10.86 9.73 -16.40
C LEU A 226 11.52 8.41 -16.87
N ASN A 227 12.36 8.44 -17.90
CA ASN A 227 13.15 7.28 -18.29
C ASN A 227 14.27 6.95 -17.29
N ARG A 228 14.92 7.96 -16.68
CA ARG A 228 15.88 7.72 -15.59
C ARG A 228 15.18 7.10 -14.38
N SER A 229 14.02 7.62 -14.01
CA SER A 229 13.19 7.08 -12.94
C SER A 229 12.84 5.61 -13.15
N ARG A 230 12.34 5.26 -14.35
CA ARG A 230 11.99 3.88 -14.70
C ARG A 230 13.21 2.97 -14.72
N LEU A 231 14.36 3.46 -15.21
CA LEU A 231 15.60 2.69 -15.20
C LEU A 231 16.09 2.41 -13.78
N LEU A 232 16.04 3.40 -12.89
CA LEU A 232 16.38 3.22 -11.48
C LEU A 232 15.42 2.27 -10.78
N GLN A 233 14.12 2.37 -11.10
CA GLN A 233 13.12 1.43 -10.62
C GLN A 233 13.43 -0.01 -11.06
N ILE A 234 13.78 -0.22 -12.34
CA ILE A 234 14.16 -1.55 -12.83
C ILE A 234 15.38 -2.06 -12.08
N LEU A 235 16.46 -1.28 -12.00
CA LEU A 235 17.66 -1.65 -11.24
C LEU A 235 17.28 -2.05 -9.82
N TYR A 236 16.40 -1.28 -9.21
CA TYR A 236 15.93 -1.53 -7.88
C TYR A 236 15.17 -2.87 -7.74
N ASP A 237 14.24 -3.13 -8.66
CA ASP A 237 13.39 -4.34 -8.68
C ASP A 237 14.16 -5.61 -9.03
N VAL A 238 15.13 -5.55 -9.93
CA VAL A 238 15.85 -6.75 -10.42
C VAL A 238 17.23 -6.92 -9.79
N GLY A 239 17.78 -5.87 -9.18
CA GLY A 239 19.13 -5.84 -8.63
C GLY A 239 20.19 -5.39 -9.66
N PRO A 240 21.49 -5.55 -9.32
CA PRO A 240 22.58 -5.15 -10.19
C PRO A 240 22.55 -5.91 -11.51
N VAL A 241 22.39 -5.18 -12.62
CA VAL A 241 22.32 -5.78 -13.97
C VAL A 241 23.14 -4.96 -14.96
N SER A 242 23.63 -5.61 -16.01
CA SER A 242 24.42 -4.94 -17.04
C SER A 242 23.56 -4.02 -17.91
N ARG A 243 24.18 -3.08 -18.64
CA ARG A 243 23.49 -2.25 -19.65
C ARG A 243 22.74 -3.10 -20.69
N ALA A 244 23.31 -4.23 -21.07
CA ALA A 244 22.71 -5.14 -22.05
C ALA A 244 21.46 -5.83 -21.48
N GLU A 245 21.51 -6.20 -20.21
CA GLU A 245 20.39 -6.83 -19.53
C GLU A 245 19.28 -5.81 -19.22
N LEU A 246 19.64 -4.59 -18.81
CA LEU A 246 18.69 -3.48 -18.71
C LEU A 246 17.97 -3.22 -20.03
N ALA A 247 18.70 -3.19 -21.15
CA ALA A 247 18.11 -3.00 -22.48
C ALA A 247 17.08 -4.08 -22.80
N ARG A 248 17.39 -5.34 -22.46
CA ARG A 248 16.49 -6.49 -22.64
C ARG A 248 15.24 -6.38 -21.77
N ILE A 249 15.39 -6.11 -20.47
CA ILE A 249 14.30 -6.01 -19.49
C ILE A 249 13.37 -4.84 -19.80
N SER A 250 13.95 -3.70 -20.20
CA SER A 250 13.18 -2.48 -20.50
C SER A 250 12.68 -2.41 -21.95
N GLU A 251 12.95 -3.44 -22.75
CA GLU A 251 12.56 -3.54 -24.17
C GLU A 251 13.04 -2.34 -25.03
N VAL A 252 14.27 -1.84 -24.78
CA VAL A 252 14.88 -0.76 -25.59
C VAL A 252 16.26 -1.13 -26.12
N THR A 253 16.82 -0.26 -26.98
CA THR A 253 18.17 -0.47 -27.52
C THR A 253 19.25 -0.21 -26.47
N LYS A 254 20.41 -0.87 -26.63
CA LYS A 254 21.61 -0.61 -25.81
C LYS A 254 22.06 0.87 -25.90
N THR A 255 21.86 1.49 -27.06
CA THR A 255 22.17 2.92 -27.28
C THR A 255 21.28 3.80 -26.39
N THR A 256 19.97 3.52 -26.33
CA THR A 256 19.03 4.24 -25.46
C THR A 256 19.43 4.11 -23.98
N ILE A 257 19.74 2.89 -23.52
CA ILE A 257 20.27 2.69 -22.16
C ILE A 257 21.56 3.49 -21.94
N GLY A 258 22.49 3.47 -22.89
CA GLY A 258 23.73 4.25 -22.82
C GLY A 258 23.46 5.75 -22.62
N THR A 259 22.54 6.34 -23.38
CA THR A 259 22.19 7.76 -23.25
C THR A 259 21.56 8.13 -21.91
N ILE A 260 20.85 7.20 -21.27
CA ILE A 260 20.19 7.42 -19.97
C ILE A 260 21.20 7.22 -18.82
N VAL A 261 21.98 6.13 -18.88
CA VAL A 261 22.90 5.71 -17.82
C VAL A 261 24.15 6.58 -17.77
N GLN A 262 24.69 7.01 -18.92
CA GLN A 262 25.98 7.69 -18.93
C GLN A 262 26.00 8.99 -18.09
N PRO A 263 24.98 9.87 -18.16
CA PRO A 263 24.89 11.00 -17.23
C PRO A 263 24.86 10.56 -15.76
N MET A 264 24.16 9.47 -15.42
CA MET A 264 24.03 8.99 -14.05
C MET A 264 25.32 8.40 -13.49
N LEU A 265 26.18 7.85 -14.36
CA LEU A 265 27.54 7.45 -14.00
C LEU A 265 28.43 8.68 -13.78
N ASN A 266 28.35 9.67 -14.67
CA ASN A 266 29.13 10.90 -14.56
C ASN A 266 28.77 11.69 -13.30
N ASP A 267 27.49 11.73 -12.94
CA ASP A 267 26.96 12.38 -11.73
C ASP A 267 27.19 11.55 -10.45
N GLY A 268 27.81 10.36 -10.57
CA GLY A 268 28.10 9.47 -9.45
C GLY A 268 26.86 8.88 -8.77
N ILE A 269 25.71 8.85 -9.45
CA ILE A 269 24.46 8.23 -8.97
C ILE A 269 24.57 6.71 -9.11
N LEU A 270 25.10 6.25 -10.23
CA LEU A 270 25.37 4.84 -10.53
C LEU A 270 26.87 4.58 -10.59
N ILE A 271 27.26 3.34 -10.38
CA ILE A 271 28.61 2.82 -10.62
C ILE A 271 28.54 1.52 -11.43
N GLU A 272 29.63 1.20 -12.12
CA GLU A 272 29.85 -0.12 -12.70
C GLU A 272 30.58 -1.02 -11.69
N GLY A 273 29.97 -2.15 -11.36
CA GLY A 273 30.56 -3.17 -10.52
C GLY A 273 31.68 -3.97 -11.23
N PRO A 274 32.31 -4.91 -10.52
CA PRO A 274 33.36 -5.74 -11.08
C PRO A 274 32.82 -6.57 -12.26
N PRO A 275 33.68 -6.88 -13.26
CA PRO A 275 33.24 -7.66 -14.41
C PRO A 275 32.76 -9.05 -13.97
N GLN A 276 31.55 -9.42 -14.40
CA GLN A 276 31.02 -10.76 -14.21
C GLN A 276 31.24 -11.59 -15.49
N PRO A 277 31.64 -12.86 -15.37
CA PRO A 277 31.81 -13.74 -16.51
C PRO A 277 30.47 -13.89 -17.25
N SER A 278 30.51 -13.79 -18.58
CA SER A 278 29.34 -14.07 -19.42
C SER A 278 28.96 -15.54 -19.31
N SER A 279 27.66 -15.86 -19.22
CA SER A 279 27.17 -17.23 -19.35
C SER A 279 27.65 -17.86 -20.67
N VAL A 280 28.03 -19.14 -20.63
CA VAL A 280 28.35 -20.20 -21.63
C VAL A 280 28.64 -19.84 -23.11
N GLN A 281 28.08 -18.78 -23.69
CA GLN A 281 28.16 -18.42 -25.13
C GLN A 281 29.23 -17.37 -25.49
N GLY A 282 30.06 -16.93 -24.55
CA GLY A 282 31.15 -16.00 -24.82
C GLY A 282 30.70 -14.54 -25.09
N GLY A 283 31.54 -13.60 -24.69
CA GLY A 283 31.31 -12.16 -24.83
C GLY A 283 32.22 -11.35 -23.91
N LYS A 284 32.32 -10.02 -24.14
CA LYS A 284 33.05 -9.13 -23.22
C LYS A 284 32.43 -9.22 -21.82
N PRO A 285 33.22 -9.39 -20.74
CA PRO A 285 32.69 -9.45 -19.38
C PRO A 285 31.75 -8.30 -19.08
N ALA A 286 30.54 -8.62 -18.64
CA ALA A 286 29.50 -7.63 -18.39
C ALA A 286 29.75 -6.97 -17.03
N ARG A 287 29.71 -5.64 -16.99
CA ARG A 287 29.78 -4.90 -15.73
C ARG A 287 28.36 -4.55 -15.27
N PRO A 288 27.90 -5.05 -14.11
CA PRO A 288 26.59 -4.72 -13.60
C PRO A 288 26.57 -3.26 -13.14
N LEU A 289 25.46 -2.57 -13.38
CA LEU A 289 25.23 -1.23 -12.87
C LEU A 289 24.56 -1.31 -11.50
N TRP A 290 25.00 -0.46 -10.58
CA TRP A 290 24.38 -0.35 -9.26
C TRP A 290 24.41 1.08 -8.72
N PHE A 291 23.63 1.34 -7.68
CA PHE A 291 23.67 2.60 -6.95
C PHE A 291 25.06 2.83 -6.36
N SER A 292 25.55 4.06 -6.51
CA SER A 292 26.82 4.47 -5.94
C SER A 292 26.77 4.43 -4.41
N PRO A 293 27.75 3.77 -3.74
CA PRO A 293 27.86 3.84 -2.29
C PRO A 293 28.22 5.25 -1.81
N HIS A 294 28.74 6.12 -2.69
CA HIS A 294 29.08 7.51 -2.44
C HIS A 294 27.99 8.49 -2.95
N GLY A 295 26.82 7.99 -3.35
CA GLY A 295 25.71 8.84 -3.72
C GLY A 295 25.28 9.77 -2.58
N ARG A 296 24.65 10.89 -2.94
CA ARG A 296 24.14 11.91 -2.00
C ARG A 296 23.34 11.24 -0.87
N PRO A 297 23.71 11.43 0.40
CA PRO A 297 22.96 10.85 1.50
C PRO A 297 21.60 11.53 1.67
N ILE A 298 20.74 10.89 2.44
CA ILE A 298 19.36 11.30 2.69
C ILE A 298 19.15 11.32 4.20
N ALA A 299 18.59 12.42 4.71
CA ALA A 299 18.20 12.48 6.11
C ALA A 299 16.83 11.80 6.30
N SER A 300 16.73 11.03 7.36
CA SER A 300 15.53 10.28 7.75
C SER A 300 15.11 10.73 9.13
N VAL A 301 13.80 10.84 9.35
CA VAL A 301 13.20 11.24 10.62
C VAL A 301 12.05 10.29 10.94
N PHE A 302 11.98 9.80 12.16
CA PHE A 302 10.79 9.19 12.73
C PHE A 302 10.35 10.02 13.92
N LEU A 303 9.16 10.59 13.79
CA LEU A 303 8.49 11.35 14.83
C LEU A 303 7.48 10.45 15.52
N GLY A 304 7.91 9.87 16.64
CA GLY A 304 7.09 9.04 17.51
C GLY A 304 6.45 9.83 18.66
N PRO A 305 5.66 9.16 19.52
CA PRO A 305 5.08 9.79 20.70
C PRO A 305 6.16 10.26 21.70
N GLY A 306 6.50 11.55 21.65
CA GLY A 306 7.49 12.17 22.54
C GLY A 306 8.94 11.81 22.23
N THR A 307 9.22 11.23 21.06
CA THR A 307 10.57 10.93 20.59
C THR A 307 10.75 11.34 19.15
N VAL A 308 11.98 11.74 18.83
CA VAL A 308 12.43 11.91 17.45
C VAL A 308 13.69 11.07 17.27
N HIS A 309 13.72 10.29 16.20
CA HIS A 309 14.90 9.54 15.77
C HIS A 309 15.28 10.03 14.39
N THR A 310 16.57 10.29 14.18
CA THR A 310 17.10 10.77 12.91
C THR A 310 18.26 9.91 12.46
N ALA A 311 18.41 9.78 11.15
CA ALA A 311 19.50 9.05 10.55
C ALA A 311 19.95 9.71 9.24
N LEU A 312 21.23 9.61 8.93
CA LEU A 312 21.77 9.92 7.61
C LEU A 312 22.00 8.61 6.86
N VAL A 313 21.28 8.40 5.77
CA VAL A 313 21.21 7.12 5.05
C VAL A 313 21.77 7.29 3.64
N ARG A 314 22.63 6.37 3.19
CA ARG A 314 23.10 6.32 1.81
C ARG A 314 22.04 5.71 0.89
N PRO A 315 22.05 5.99 -0.43
CA PRO A 315 21.13 5.36 -1.38
C PRO A 315 21.20 3.82 -1.41
N THR A 316 22.29 3.23 -0.90
CA THR A 316 22.45 1.78 -0.75
C THR A 316 21.73 1.20 0.47
N GLY A 317 21.17 2.03 1.35
CA GLY A 317 20.56 1.64 2.62
C GLY A 317 21.51 1.68 3.82
N ALA A 318 22.78 2.05 3.62
CA ALA A 318 23.73 2.14 4.74
C ALA A 318 23.42 3.36 5.61
N ILE A 319 23.17 3.14 6.90
CA ILE A 319 23.05 4.20 7.90
C ILE A 319 24.46 4.66 8.30
N VAL A 320 24.75 5.94 8.11
CA VAL A 320 26.08 6.54 8.33
C VAL A 320 26.17 7.21 9.70
N GLN A 321 25.06 7.79 10.15
CA GLN A 321 24.98 8.54 11.39
C GLN A 321 23.55 8.50 11.92
N GLN A 322 23.39 8.51 13.24
CA GLN A 322 22.10 8.54 13.90
C GLN A 322 22.13 9.52 15.07
N ALA A 323 20.97 10.11 15.36
CA ALA A 323 20.73 10.87 16.57
C ALA A 323 19.31 10.59 17.06
N SER A 324 19.06 10.86 18.34
CA SER A 324 17.71 10.82 18.87
C SER A 324 17.54 11.84 19.98
N ALA A 325 16.30 12.29 20.15
CA ALA A 325 15.93 13.14 21.25
C ALA A 325 14.55 12.77 21.79
N ARG A 326 14.35 13.03 23.08
CA ARG A 326 13.04 12.94 23.73
C ARG A 326 12.47 14.32 23.93
N PHE A 327 11.15 14.43 23.89
CA PHE A 327 10.43 15.66 24.18
C PHE A 327 9.08 15.37 24.82
N SER A 328 8.57 16.34 25.56
CA SER A 328 7.22 16.23 26.09
C SER A 328 6.22 16.59 25.00
N ALA A 329 5.61 15.57 24.40
CA ALA A 329 4.48 15.73 23.48
C ALA A 329 3.19 16.20 24.19
N VAL A 330 3.27 16.70 25.42
CA VAL A 330 2.15 17.28 26.18
C VAL A 330 2.40 18.76 26.48
N LYS A 331 3.65 19.11 26.82
CA LYS A 331 4.05 20.46 27.25
C LYS A 331 4.53 21.36 26.11
N LEU A 332 5.08 20.80 25.04
CA LEU A 332 5.60 21.59 23.92
C LEU A 332 4.48 21.96 22.94
N ASP A 333 4.57 23.18 22.43
CA ASP A 333 3.77 23.66 21.30
C ASP A 333 4.42 23.26 19.96
N HIS A 334 3.74 23.55 18.85
CA HIS A 334 4.20 23.18 17.51
C HIS A 334 5.59 23.75 17.19
N PRO A 335 5.89 25.05 17.39
CA PRO A 335 7.23 25.59 17.13
C PRO A 335 8.33 24.88 17.91
N ALA A 336 8.14 24.63 19.21
CA ALA A 336 9.14 23.95 20.02
C ALA A 336 9.35 22.48 19.61
N ILE A 337 8.31 21.82 19.08
CA ILE A 337 8.43 20.47 18.50
C ILE A 337 9.23 20.52 17.20
N ILE A 338 8.97 21.48 16.31
CA ILE A 338 9.75 21.67 15.08
C ILE A 338 11.21 21.96 15.40
N ASP A 339 11.50 22.86 16.34
CA ASP A 339 12.86 23.15 16.77
C ASP A 339 13.57 21.89 17.27
N ARG A 340 12.87 21.06 18.06
CA ARG A 340 13.42 19.81 18.55
C ARG A 340 13.74 18.84 17.41
N VAL A 341 12.84 18.70 16.44
CA VAL A 341 13.06 17.83 15.28
C VAL A 341 14.20 18.36 14.42
N ALA A 342 14.21 19.66 14.10
CA ALA A 342 15.27 20.31 13.33
C ALA A 342 16.64 20.13 13.99
N SER A 343 16.78 20.44 15.28
CA SER A 343 18.04 20.25 16.02
C SER A 343 18.49 18.79 16.08
N CYS A 344 17.56 17.84 16.04
CA CYS A 344 17.92 16.42 15.98
C CYS A 344 18.36 16.00 14.56
N VAL A 345 17.78 16.59 13.51
CA VAL A 345 18.22 16.38 12.12
C VAL A 345 19.59 17.00 11.88
N GLU A 346 19.83 18.21 12.38
CA GLU A 346 21.11 18.92 12.24
C GLU A 346 22.28 18.14 12.83
N GLN A 347 22.05 17.32 13.86
CA GLN A 347 23.07 16.46 14.44
C GLN A 347 23.55 15.34 13.51
N VAL A 348 22.80 14.99 12.46
CA VAL A 348 23.18 13.94 11.51
C VAL A 348 23.52 14.50 10.12
N LEU A 349 23.25 15.79 9.87
CA LEU A 349 23.58 16.42 8.60
C LEU A 349 25.08 16.71 8.52
N PRO A 350 25.70 16.58 7.34
CA PRO A 350 27.03 17.11 7.10
C PRO A 350 27.03 18.65 7.06
N ASP A 351 28.20 19.26 7.20
CA ASP A 351 28.38 20.72 7.13
C ASP A 351 27.87 21.29 5.79
N ASP A 352 28.21 20.65 4.68
CA ASP A 352 27.64 20.96 3.37
C ASP A 352 26.28 20.26 3.17
N ARG A 353 25.21 20.96 3.52
CA ARG A 353 23.83 20.48 3.35
C ARG A 353 23.46 20.25 1.89
N THR A 354 24.12 20.90 0.92
CA THR A 354 23.79 20.73 -0.51
C THR A 354 24.09 19.31 -1.01
N ALA A 355 25.00 18.61 -0.31
CA ALA A 355 25.30 17.21 -0.55
C ALA A 355 24.14 16.27 -0.16
N VAL A 356 23.18 16.71 0.66
CA VAL A 356 22.02 15.90 1.09
C VAL A 356 20.89 16.00 0.08
N LEU A 357 20.28 14.86 -0.29
CA LEU A 357 19.21 14.82 -1.30
C LEU A 357 17.90 15.43 -0.80
N GLY A 358 17.58 15.23 0.49
CA GLY A 358 16.37 15.71 1.14
C GLY A 358 16.17 15.04 2.49
N VAL A 359 15.02 15.31 3.11
CA VAL A 359 14.60 14.75 4.41
C VAL A 359 13.30 13.98 4.23
N GLY A 360 13.28 12.72 4.65
CA GLY A 360 12.07 11.93 4.76
C GLY A 360 11.58 11.88 6.20
N VAL A 361 10.28 12.02 6.43
CA VAL A 361 9.67 12.05 7.75
C VAL A 361 8.57 10.98 7.85
N ALA A 362 8.77 10.01 8.73
CA ALA A 362 7.77 9.08 9.19
C ALA A 362 7.08 9.62 10.44
N VAL A 363 5.76 9.60 10.45
CA VAL A 363 4.96 10.02 11.61
C VAL A 363 3.76 9.09 11.76
N GLY A 364 3.36 8.81 13.00
CA GLY A 364 2.13 8.07 13.27
C GLY A 364 0.88 8.92 13.02
N GLY A 365 -0.26 8.26 12.79
CA GLY A 365 -1.56 8.94 12.59
C GLY A 365 -1.79 9.47 11.17
N VAL A 366 -2.89 10.20 10.99
CA VAL A 366 -3.33 10.65 9.67
C VAL A 366 -2.46 11.80 9.19
N VAL A 367 -1.97 11.67 7.95
CA VAL A 367 -1.06 12.61 7.31
C VAL A 367 -1.66 13.10 6.00
N ASN A 368 -1.74 14.42 5.84
CA ASN A 368 -1.93 15.03 4.54
C ASN A 368 -0.56 15.16 3.87
N THR A 369 -0.29 14.26 2.92
CA THR A 369 1.00 14.20 2.22
C THR A 369 1.22 15.36 1.27
N ASP A 370 0.14 15.95 0.74
CA ASP A 370 0.20 17.03 -0.25
C ASP A 370 0.56 18.37 0.44
N GLU A 371 0.04 18.58 1.66
CA GLU A 371 0.35 19.77 2.47
C GLU A 371 1.59 19.60 3.36
N GLY A 372 2.09 18.36 3.50
CA GLY A 372 3.16 18.03 4.45
C GLY A 372 2.74 18.30 5.91
N ARG A 373 1.50 17.94 6.26
CA ARG A 373 0.87 18.25 7.56
C ARG A 373 0.37 17.00 8.25
N VAL A 374 0.61 16.92 9.56
CA VAL A 374 -0.02 15.93 10.43
C VAL A 374 -1.46 16.37 10.70
N VAL A 375 -2.44 15.53 10.34
CA VAL A 375 -3.86 15.84 10.53
C VAL A 375 -4.29 15.48 11.94
N GLU A 376 -4.02 14.24 12.36
CA GLU A 376 -4.47 13.70 13.65
C GLU A 376 -3.55 12.56 14.10
N VAL A 377 -3.26 12.47 15.40
CA VAL A 377 -2.45 11.37 15.97
C VAL A 377 -3.03 10.91 17.31
N ASN A 378 -3.57 9.70 17.36
CA ASN A 378 -4.23 9.15 18.56
C ASN A 378 -3.27 9.01 19.76
N LEU A 379 -2.01 8.61 19.52
CA LEU A 379 -1.01 8.39 20.58
C LEU A 379 -0.25 9.66 20.97
N ALA A 380 -0.33 10.73 20.18
CA ALA A 380 0.35 12.00 20.44
C ALA A 380 -0.49 13.18 19.93
N PRO A 381 -1.64 13.50 20.56
CA PRO A 381 -2.58 14.50 20.03
C PRO A 381 -1.99 15.90 19.80
N ARG A 382 -0.91 16.27 20.49
CA ARG A 382 -0.20 17.55 20.26
C ARG A 382 0.53 17.65 18.93
N LEU A 383 0.69 16.54 18.19
CA LEU A 383 1.20 16.58 16.83
C LEU A 383 0.12 16.95 15.81
N ALA A 384 -1.16 16.90 16.20
CA ALA A 384 -2.27 17.21 15.32
C ALA A 384 -2.19 18.67 14.85
N GLY A 385 -2.14 18.84 13.53
CA GLY A 385 -2.07 20.12 12.86
C GLY A 385 -0.68 20.67 12.58
N LEU A 386 0.36 19.96 12.98
CA LEU A 386 1.76 20.34 12.76
C LEU A 386 2.09 20.33 11.25
N ARG A 387 2.53 21.47 10.69
CA ARG A 387 2.96 21.59 9.28
C ARG A 387 4.43 21.23 9.13
N ILE A 388 4.78 20.04 9.58
CA ILE A 388 6.16 19.57 9.72
C ILE A 388 6.95 19.60 8.41
N GLY A 389 6.32 19.29 7.27
CA GLY A 389 6.99 19.34 5.97
C GLY A 389 7.47 20.75 5.61
N PRO A 390 6.56 21.73 5.44
CA PRO A 390 6.93 23.11 5.14
C PRO A 390 7.87 23.74 6.18
N GLU A 391 7.57 23.59 7.48
CA GLU A 391 8.34 24.26 8.54
C GLU A 391 9.76 23.69 8.67
N LEU A 392 9.95 22.38 8.56
CA LEU A 392 11.30 21.81 8.52
C LEU A 392 12.03 22.15 7.22
N SER A 393 11.32 22.24 6.09
CA SER A 393 11.94 22.57 4.82
C SER A 393 12.52 23.98 4.83
N GLU A 394 11.77 24.94 5.35
CA GLU A 394 12.24 26.32 5.57
C GLU A 394 13.44 26.36 6.52
N ARG A 395 13.36 25.64 7.64
CA ARG A 395 14.42 25.62 8.66
C ARG A 395 15.73 25.00 8.18
N LEU A 396 15.65 23.92 7.41
CA LEU A 396 16.80 23.14 6.99
C LEU A 396 17.37 23.59 5.64
N GLY A 397 16.58 24.28 4.81
CA GLY A 397 16.93 24.60 3.43
C GLY A 397 16.93 23.39 2.50
N LEU A 398 16.20 22.33 2.87
CA LEU A 398 16.16 21.04 2.17
C LEU A 398 14.72 20.66 1.82
N PRO A 399 14.48 19.92 0.71
CA PRO A 399 13.18 19.31 0.46
C PRO A 399 12.81 18.35 1.59
N VAL A 400 11.60 18.47 2.12
CA VAL A 400 11.07 17.59 3.17
C VAL A 400 9.81 16.90 2.67
N HIS A 401 9.78 15.58 2.78
CA HIS A 401 8.62 14.76 2.45
C HIS A 401 8.18 13.99 3.68
N ILE A 402 6.87 13.91 3.89
CA ILE A 402 6.29 13.32 5.09
C ILE A 402 5.28 12.27 4.68
N ASP A 403 5.19 11.18 5.42
CA ASP A 403 4.18 10.15 5.20
C ASP A 403 3.86 9.38 6.50
N LEU A 404 2.75 8.65 6.49
CA LEU A 404 2.31 7.78 7.58
C LEU A 404 3.33 6.66 7.81
N HIS A 405 3.68 6.41 9.07
CA HIS A 405 4.72 5.46 9.50
C HIS A 405 4.60 4.06 8.85
N PRO A 406 3.47 3.34 8.92
CA PRO A 406 3.31 2.06 8.22
C PRO A 406 3.53 2.12 6.69
N ARG A 407 3.16 3.22 6.04
CA ARG A 407 3.44 3.40 4.60
C ARG A 407 4.93 3.61 4.36
N ILE A 408 5.58 4.43 5.19
CA ILE A 408 7.03 4.59 5.17
C ILE A 408 7.73 3.24 5.31
N GLN A 409 7.31 2.44 6.30
CA GLN A 409 7.85 1.11 6.54
C GLN A 409 7.69 0.22 5.30
N ALA A 410 6.53 0.23 4.64
CA ALA A 410 6.33 -0.49 3.38
C ALA A 410 7.25 0.00 2.25
N ILE A 411 7.54 1.30 2.16
CA ILE A 411 8.57 1.78 1.23
C ILE A 411 9.97 1.34 1.69
N GLY A 412 10.23 1.18 2.98
CA GLY A 412 11.46 0.58 3.51
C GLY A 412 11.62 -0.89 3.11
N ASP A 413 10.60 -1.71 3.28
CA ASP A 413 10.61 -3.11 2.82
C ASP A 413 10.78 -3.23 1.32
N ARG A 414 10.09 -2.35 0.58
CA ARG A 414 10.25 -2.25 -0.87
C ARG A 414 11.69 -1.89 -1.20
N TRP A 415 12.18 -0.80 -0.60
CA TRP A 415 13.52 -0.19 -0.41
C TRP A 415 14.79 -1.01 -0.19
N PHE A 416 14.72 -1.86 0.82
CA PHE A 416 15.90 -2.28 1.54
C PHE A 416 15.66 -3.62 2.23
N GLY A 417 14.39 -3.98 2.48
CA GLY A 417 14.00 -5.18 3.23
C GLY A 417 13.49 -6.34 2.39
N SER A 418 12.60 -7.12 3.01
CA SER A 418 12.09 -8.39 2.48
C SER A 418 11.05 -8.24 1.37
N GLY A 419 10.54 -7.02 1.15
CA GLY A 419 9.63 -6.67 0.06
C GLY A 419 10.33 -6.49 -1.29
N ARG A 420 11.65 -6.59 -1.34
CA ARG A 420 12.43 -6.46 -2.58
C ARG A 420 12.01 -7.48 -3.62
N ARG A 421 11.84 -7.01 -4.86
CA ARG A 421 11.43 -7.82 -6.03
C ARG A 421 10.02 -8.39 -5.94
N ILE A 422 9.25 -7.99 -4.93
CA ILE A 422 7.87 -8.40 -4.74
C ILE A 422 6.98 -7.23 -5.15
N SER A 423 6.16 -7.43 -6.18
CA SER A 423 5.31 -6.36 -6.72
C SER A 423 4.17 -6.01 -5.79
N SER A 424 3.64 -6.97 -5.03
CA SER A 424 2.52 -6.72 -4.13
C SER A 424 2.74 -7.42 -2.79
N PHE A 425 2.63 -6.67 -1.70
CA PHE A 425 2.75 -7.16 -0.32
C PHE A 425 2.15 -6.14 0.65
N ALA A 426 1.96 -6.53 1.91
CA ALA A 426 1.56 -5.63 2.99
C ALA A 426 2.61 -5.64 4.11
N SER A 427 3.09 -4.47 4.50
CA SER A 427 3.89 -4.28 5.71
C SER A 427 2.98 -3.89 6.85
N VAL A 428 3.00 -4.68 7.92
CA VAL A 428 2.07 -4.61 9.04
C VAL A 428 2.86 -4.28 10.29
N TYR A 429 2.68 -3.09 10.82
CA TYR A 429 3.21 -2.71 12.13
C TYR A 429 2.26 -3.20 13.22
N CYS A 430 2.78 -3.96 14.19
CA CYS A 430 2.03 -4.51 15.32
C CYS A 430 2.77 -4.17 16.62
N ALA A 431 2.20 -3.27 17.44
CA ALA A 431 2.70 -2.96 18.78
C ALA A 431 1.61 -2.27 19.64
N GLU A 432 1.86 -1.03 20.09
CA GLU A 432 0.88 -0.17 20.78
C GLU A 432 -0.31 0.23 19.88
N ALA A 433 -0.10 0.15 18.57
CA ALA A 433 -1.06 0.42 17.50
C ALA A 433 -0.89 -0.63 16.39
N ILE A 434 -1.85 -0.67 15.47
CA ILE A 434 -1.76 -1.48 14.25
C ILE A 434 -1.85 -0.56 13.05
N GLY A 435 -0.89 -0.67 12.16
CA GLY A 435 -0.89 0.11 10.92
C GLY A 435 -0.39 -0.71 9.75
N VAL A 436 -0.88 -0.40 8.55
CA VAL A 436 -0.56 -1.18 7.35
C VAL A 436 -0.18 -0.28 6.19
N GLY A 437 0.98 -0.55 5.61
CA GLY A 437 1.37 -0.03 4.31
C GLY A 437 1.21 -1.12 3.25
N PHE A 438 0.52 -0.80 2.15
CA PHE A 438 0.37 -1.71 1.02
C PHE A 438 1.30 -1.30 -0.11
N VAL A 439 2.01 -2.27 -0.66
CA VAL A 439 2.62 -2.15 -1.98
C VAL A 439 1.76 -2.97 -2.93
N ILE A 440 1.31 -2.35 -4.02
CA ILE A 440 0.47 -2.95 -5.06
C ILE A 440 1.09 -2.60 -6.40
N ASP A 441 1.38 -3.62 -7.21
CA ASP A 441 1.99 -3.48 -8.53
C ASP A 441 3.27 -2.62 -8.53
N GLY A 442 4.06 -2.79 -7.48
CA GLY A 442 5.33 -2.10 -7.25
C GLY A 442 5.17 -0.69 -6.70
N THR A 443 3.97 -0.23 -6.37
CA THR A 443 3.70 1.13 -5.89
C THR A 443 3.08 1.13 -4.49
N VAL A 444 3.48 2.07 -3.64
CA VAL A 444 2.91 2.20 -2.29
C VAL A 444 1.53 2.84 -2.41
N HIS A 445 0.50 2.16 -1.94
CA HIS A 445 -0.86 2.66 -1.99
C HIS A 445 -1.10 3.71 -0.90
N ARG A 446 -1.25 4.96 -1.30
CA ARG A 446 -1.49 6.11 -0.39
C ARG A 446 -2.95 6.52 -0.26
N GLY A 447 -3.77 6.29 -1.27
CA GLY A 447 -5.08 6.94 -1.40
C GLY A 447 -4.96 8.46 -1.64
N ALA A 448 -6.11 9.11 -1.89
CA ALA A 448 -6.16 10.55 -2.11
C ALA A 448 -5.65 11.31 -0.87
N ALA A 449 -4.75 12.29 -1.09
CA ALA A 449 -4.13 13.11 -0.04
C ALA A 449 -3.52 12.32 1.13
N GLY A 450 -3.14 11.06 0.93
CA GLY A 450 -2.59 10.21 1.99
C GLY A 450 -3.63 9.57 2.93
N ALA A 451 -4.89 9.47 2.53
CA ALA A 451 -5.98 8.92 3.35
C ALA A 451 -5.99 7.38 3.52
N GLY A 452 -5.20 6.63 2.75
CA GLY A 452 -5.14 5.16 2.79
C GLY A 452 -4.27 4.61 3.93
N GLY A 453 -4.28 3.30 4.17
CA GLY A 453 -3.35 2.65 5.12
C GLY A 453 -3.78 2.66 6.60
N GLU A 454 -4.97 3.19 6.92
CA GLU A 454 -5.57 3.17 8.27
C GLU A 454 -6.26 1.82 8.59
N ALA A 455 -5.66 0.70 8.17
CA ALA A 455 -6.29 -0.63 8.26
C ALA A 455 -6.51 -1.11 9.70
N GLY A 456 -5.72 -0.63 10.67
CA GLY A 456 -5.94 -0.89 12.10
C GLY A 456 -7.30 -0.40 12.62
N HIS A 457 -7.90 0.58 11.94
CA HIS A 457 -9.21 1.14 12.27
C HIS A 457 -10.38 0.47 11.55
N THR A 458 -10.14 -0.56 10.75
CA THR A 458 -11.23 -1.40 10.19
C THR A 458 -12.01 -2.07 11.31
N ILE A 459 -13.33 -2.11 11.18
CA ILE A 459 -14.23 -2.69 12.19
C ILE A 459 -14.25 -4.20 12.02
N VAL A 460 -13.76 -4.92 13.03
CA VAL A 460 -13.74 -6.40 13.07
C VAL A 460 -14.76 -6.98 14.06
N ASP A 461 -15.26 -6.16 14.98
CA ASP A 461 -16.33 -6.53 15.90
C ASP A 461 -17.23 -5.31 16.17
N PHE A 462 -18.42 -5.27 15.56
CA PHE A 462 -19.34 -4.13 15.72
C PHE A 462 -19.72 -3.85 17.19
N ASN A 463 -19.70 -4.88 18.04
CA ASN A 463 -20.00 -4.78 19.46
C ASN A 463 -18.74 -4.76 20.34
N GLY A 464 -17.54 -4.69 19.74
CA GLY A 464 -16.24 -4.79 20.39
C GLY A 464 -15.87 -3.60 21.28
N ALA A 465 -14.62 -3.48 21.71
CA ALA A 465 -14.21 -2.41 22.61
C ALA A 465 -14.13 -1.03 21.91
N VAL A 466 -14.13 0.05 22.70
CA VAL A 466 -13.92 1.42 22.19
C VAL A 466 -12.44 1.63 21.88
N CYS A 467 -12.16 2.03 20.64
CA CYS A 467 -10.84 2.39 20.12
C CYS A 467 -10.46 3.83 20.51
N ARG A 468 -9.16 4.14 20.49
CA ARG A 468 -8.66 5.51 20.72
C ARG A 468 -9.16 6.50 19.66
N CYS A 469 -9.47 6.03 18.45
CA CYS A 469 -10.05 6.86 17.39
C CYS A 469 -11.55 7.21 17.62
N GLY A 470 -12.13 6.82 18.77
CA GLY A 470 -13.51 7.09 19.14
C GLY A 470 -14.54 6.08 18.61
N ARG A 471 -14.17 5.22 17.64
CA ARG A 471 -15.05 4.18 17.09
C ARG A 471 -15.03 2.91 17.94
N ARG A 472 -15.98 2.01 17.68
CA ARG A 472 -16.08 0.69 18.32
C ARG A 472 -15.57 -0.39 17.37
N GLY A 473 -14.85 -1.38 17.93
CA GLY A 473 -14.60 -2.62 17.21
C GLY A 473 -13.44 -2.61 16.23
N CYS A 474 -12.57 -1.60 16.29
CA CYS A 474 -11.41 -1.54 15.40
C CYS A 474 -10.50 -2.76 15.62
N TRP A 475 -9.81 -3.22 14.58
CA TRP A 475 -8.82 -4.30 14.68
C TRP A 475 -7.78 -4.06 15.78
N GLU A 476 -7.34 -2.81 15.96
CA GLU A 476 -6.47 -2.40 17.07
C GLU A 476 -6.98 -2.77 18.47
N THR A 477 -8.29 -2.87 18.65
CA THR A 477 -8.89 -3.13 19.97
C THR A 477 -8.70 -4.56 20.45
N ILE A 478 -8.32 -5.48 19.55
CA ILE A 478 -8.15 -6.90 19.86
C ILE A 478 -6.71 -7.41 19.67
N ALA A 479 -5.85 -6.66 18.96
CA ALA A 479 -4.54 -7.15 18.54
C ALA A 479 -3.37 -6.19 18.84
N THR A 480 -3.54 -5.30 19.83
CA THR A 480 -2.48 -4.39 20.32
C THR A 480 -2.02 -4.76 21.73
N HIS A 481 -0.93 -4.13 22.19
CA HIS A 481 -0.47 -4.21 23.58
C HIS A 481 -1.57 -3.92 24.60
N ARG A 482 -2.45 -2.96 24.34
CA ARG A 482 -3.54 -2.62 25.25
C ARG A 482 -4.44 -3.83 25.52
N TRP A 483 -4.80 -4.54 24.46
CA TRP A 483 -5.57 -5.77 24.58
C TRP A 483 -4.77 -6.84 25.31
N LEU A 484 -3.52 -7.08 24.88
CA LEU A 484 -2.68 -8.13 25.45
C LEU A 484 -2.48 -7.95 26.97
N ARG A 485 -2.14 -6.73 27.40
CA ARG A 485 -1.91 -6.38 28.81
C ARG A 485 -3.17 -6.50 29.66
N SER A 486 -4.32 -6.10 29.11
CA SER A 486 -5.62 -6.25 29.78
C SER A 486 -5.94 -7.73 30.00
N GLN A 487 -5.73 -8.57 28.99
CA GLN A 487 -5.98 -10.00 29.07
C GLN A 487 -4.98 -10.72 29.99
N ALA A 488 -3.69 -10.36 29.92
CA ALA A 488 -2.66 -10.87 30.81
C ALA A 488 -2.95 -10.53 32.28
N SER A 489 -3.47 -9.32 32.53
CA SER A 489 -3.85 -8.89 33.89
C SER A 489 -5.04 -9.69 34.42
N ALA A 490 -6.03 -9.97 33.56
CA ALA A 490 -7.22 -10.73 33.94
C ALA A 490 -6.90 -12.19 34.34
N ILE A 491 -5.85 -12.78 33.76
CA ILE A 491 -5.41 -14.15 34.06
C ILE A 491 -4.20 -14.20 35.01
N GLY A 492 -3.74 -13.06 35.52
CA GLY A 492 -2.68 -12.99 36.52
C GLY A 492 -1.26 -13.32 36.02
N LEU A 493 -0.93 -13.04 34.76
CA LEU A 493 0.44 -13.25 34.27
C LEU A 493 1.44 -12.25 34.90
N PRO A 494 2.70 -12.69 35.13
CA PRO A 494 3.75 -11.81 35.61
C PRO A 494 4.06 -10.71 34.58
N GLY A 495 4.31 -9.49 35.07
CA GLY A 495 4.60 -8.35 34.19
C GLY A 495 3.44 -7.90 33.29
N ALA A 496 2.19 -8.32 33.57
CA ALA A 496 1.03 -8.09 32.71
C ALA A 496 0.86 -6.64 32.21
N ARG A 497 1.19 -5.64 33.04
CA ARG A 497 1.03 -4.21 32.68
C ARG A 497 2.00 -3.72 31.61
N THR A 498 3.11 -4.42 31.40
CA THR A 498 4.15 -4.08 30.41
C THR A 498 4.39 -5.21 29.43
N LEU A 499 3.50 -6.21 29.39
CA LEU A 499 3.65 -7.40 28.55
C LEU A 499 3.63 -7.02 27.06
N THR A 500 4.52 -7.67 26.31
CA THR A 500 4.72 -7.58 24.86
C THR A 500 4.83 -9.00 24.29
N ALA A 501 4.95 -9.16 22.97
CA ALA A 501 4.92 -10.48 22.33
C ALA A 501 6.06 -11.41 22.77
N GLY A 502 7.30 -10.92 22.86
CA GLY A 502 8.46 -11.71 23.28
C GLY A 502 8.37 -12.26 24.70
N PRO A 503 8.13 -11.43 25.73
CA PRO A 503 7.84 -11.89 27.09
C PRO A 503 6.67 -12.88 27.17
N LEU A 504 5.59 -12.69 26.39
CA LEU A 504 4.49 -13.65 26.34
C LEU A 504 4.94 -15.01 25.78
N ALA A 505 5.69 -15.02 24.68
CA ALA A 505 6.21 -16.24 24.08
C ALA A 505 7.15 -16.99 25.05
N ARG A 506 8.01 -16.26 25.79
CA ARG A 506 8.84 -16.87 26.84
C ARG A 506 8.01 -17.51 27.95
N LEU A 507 6.98 -16.83 28.46
CA LEU A 507 6.08 -17.40 29.47
C LEU A 507 5.33 -18.64 28.96
N ALA A 508 4.99 -18.67 27.67
CA ALA A 508 4.35 -19.82 27.03
C ALA A 508 5.32 -21.00 26.89
N ALA A 509 6.59 -20.75 26.57
CA ALA A 509 7.65 -21.75 26.52
C ALA A 509 8.00 -22.32 27.90
N GLU A 510 7.93 -21.48 28.95
CA GLU A 510 8.13 -21.86 30.35
C GLU A 510 6.89 -22.51 31.00
N ASP A 511 5.84 -22.80 30.22
CA ASP A 511 4.62 -23.46 30.69
C ASP A 511 3.88 -22.71 31.82
N HIS A 512 3.99 -21.37 31.85
CA HIS A 512 3.25 -20.56 32.82
C HIS A 512 1.73 -20.72 32.58
N PRO A 513 0.92 -20.97 33.63
CA PRO A 513 -0.54 -21.13 33.49
C PRO A 513 -1.18 -19.99 32.70
N GLY A 514 -1.92 -20.35 31.66
CA GLY A 514 -2.65 -19.41 30.79
C GLY A 514 -1.84 -18.72 29.69
N ALA A 515 -0.49 -18.78 29.71
CA ALA A 515 0.34 -18.05 28.74
C ALA A 515 0.20 -18.60 27.30
N ARG A 516 0.24 -19.92 27.11
CA ARG A 516 0.03 -20.57 25.79
C ARG A 516 -1.34 -20.23 25.19
N ALA A 517 -2.40 -20.27 26.00
CA ALA A 517 -3.74 -19.92 25.56
C ALA A 517 -3.86 -18.43 25.18
N LEU A 518 -3.16 -17.54 25.90
CA LEU A 518 -3.12 -16.12 25.55
C LEU A 518 -2.31 -15.85 24.28
N LEU A 519 -1.19 -16.55 24.08
CA LEU A 519 -0.37 -16.46 22.86
C LEU A 519 -1.17 -16.92 21.63
N ASP A 520 -1.86 -18.06 21.71
CA ASP A 520 -2.72 -18.57 20.65
C ASP A 520 -3.85 -17.58 20.29
N ARG A 521 -4.51 -17.02 21.31
CA ARG A 521 -5.55 -16.01 21.08
C ARG A 521 -5.01 -14.71 20.50
N TYR A 522 -3.80 -14.30 20.89
CA TYR A 522 -3.14 -13.13 20.31
C TYR A 522 -2.83 -13.36 18.83
N ALA A 523 -2.27 -14.52 18.48
CA ALA A 523 -2.02 -14.92 17.10
C ALA A 523 -3.29 -14.95 16.25
N ARG A 524 -4.40 -15.47 16.80
CA ARG A 524 -5.71 -15.45 16.16
C ARG A 524 -6.19 -14.02 15.87
N ASN A 525 -6.09 -13.13 16.86
CA ASN A 525 -6.53 -11.74 16.71
C ASN A 525 -5.72 -10.95 15.69
N LEU A 526 -4.39 -11.17 15.64
CA LEU A 526 -3.54 -10.64 14.58
C LEU A 526 -4.04 -11.13 13.21
N SER A 527 -4.35 -12.42 13.10
CA SER A 527 -4.75 -13.05 11.83
C SER A 527 -6.10 -12.53 11.31
N VAL A 528 -7.04 -12.10 12.15
CA VAL A 528 -8.34 -11.54 11.73
C VAL A 528 -8.17 -10.40 10.71
N GLY A 529 -7.29 -9.44 10.99
CA GLY A 529 -7.03 -8.35 10.06
C GLY A 529 -6.33 -8.82 8.79
N LEU A 530 -5.33 -9.70 8.92
CA LEU A 530 -4.58 -10.23 7.78
C LEU A 530 -5.50 -11.00 6.81
N ILE A 531 -6.42 -11.81 7.32
CA ILE A 531 -7.43 -12.54 6.53
C ILE A 531 -8.28 -11.54 5.74
N ASN A 532 -8.82 -10.52 6.40
CA ASN A 532 -9.66 -9.50 5.74
C ASN A 532 -8.88 -8.77 4.63
N LEU A 533 -7.62 -8.41 4.90
CA LEU A 533 -6.75 -7.76 3.92
C LEU A 533 -6.40 -8.70 2.76
N GLN A 534 -6.21 -10.00 3.03
CA GLN A 534 -6.01 -11.00 1.99
C GLN A 534 -7.22 -11.14 1.07
N GLN A 535 -8.44 -11.11 1.61
CA GLN A 535 -9.65 -11.19 0.80
C GLN A 535 -9.89 -9.94 -0.06
N VAL A 536 -9.55 -8.76 0.47
CA VAL A 536 -9.85 -7.48 -0.20
C VAL A 536 -8.78 -7.09 -1.21
N LEU A 537 -7.50 -7.27 -0.86
CA LEU A 537 -6.36 -6.75 -1.64
C LEU A 537 -5.48 -7.86 -2.21
N ALA A 538 -5.58 -9.08 -1.69
CA ALA A 538 -4.75 -10.22 -2.08
C ALA A 538 -3.24 -9.91 -2.17
N PRO A 539 -2.61 -9.29 -1.16
CA PRO A 539 -1.19 -8.97 -1.18
C PRO A 539 -0.32 -10.23 -1.24
N GLY A 540 -0.78 -11.39 -0.75
CA GLY A 540 -0.08 -12.68 -0.82
C GLY A 540 1.13 -12.80 0.11
N LEU A 541 1.77 -11.69 0.48
CA LEU A 541 2.80 -11.62 1.51
C LEU A 541 2.45 -10.54 2.54
N PHE A 542 2.56 -10.90 3.81
CA PHE A 542 2.49 -10.01 4.96
C PHE A 542 3.84 -10.01 5.68
N ILE A 543 4.47 -8.84 5.76
CA ILE A 543 5.71 -8.62 6.51
C ILE A 543 5.32 -7.93 7.82
N LEU A 544 5.56 -8.57 8.95
CA LEU A 544 5.16 -8.09 10.27
C LEU A 544 6.36 -7.43 10.97
N HIS A 545 6.10 -6.25 11.53
CA HIS A 545 7.08 -5.39 12.20
C HIS A 545 6.57 -4.99 13.59
N GLY A 546 7.46 -4.40 14.38
CA GLY A 546 7.18 -4.05 15.77
C GLY A 546 7.59 -5.17 16.73
N ASP A 547 7.16 -5.07 17.98
CA ASP A 547 7.54 -6.02 19.02
C ASP A 547 7.00 -7.44 18.76
N VAL A 548 5.98 -7.58 17.89
CA VAL A 548 5.43 -8.87 17.48
C VAL A 548 6.51 -9.84 16.99
N VAL A 549 7.58 -9.30 16.39
CA VAL A 549 8.74 -10.04 15.90
C VAL A 549 9.44 -10.80 17.03
N GLU A 550 9.50 -10.22 18.23
CA GLU A 550 10.10 -10.85 19.41
C GLU A 550 9.33 -12.10 19.87
N GLY A 551 8.08 -12.28 19.43
CA GLY A 551 7.31 -13.51 19.67
C GLY A 551 7.87 -14.74 18.95
N GLY A 552 8.83 -14.56 18.04
CA GLY A 552 9.60 -15.63 17.42
C GLY A 552 8.79 -16.54 16.50
N GLU A 553 9.41 -17.66 16.12
CA GLU A 553 8.87 -18.61 15.14
C GLU A 553 7.56 -19.24 15.60
N GLU A 554 7.37 -19.47 16.91
CA GLU A 554 6.12 -20.01 17.45
C GLU A 554 4.93 -19.08 17.16
N LEU A 555 5.06 -17.79 17.48
CA LEU A 555 4.01 -16.81 17.18
C LEU A 555 3.80 -16.66 15.67
N ARG A 556 4.89 -16.60 14.89
CA ARG A 556 4.82 -16.51 13.41
C ARG A 556 4.05 -17.69 12.82
N ALA A 557 4.35 -18.91 13.27
CA ALA A 557 3.70 -20.13 12.81
C ALA A 557 2.22 -20.17 13.18
N LEU A 558 1.85 -19.71 14.39
CA LEU A 558 0.44 -19.59 14.79
C LEU A 558 -0.32 -18.59 13.92
N VAL A 559 0.27 -17.43 13.63
CA VAL A 559 -0.34 -16.42 12.74
C VAL A 559 -0.48 -16.97 11.32
N GLN A 560 0.56 -17.65 10.80
CA GLN A 560 0.52 -18.31 9.49
C GLN A 560 -0.60 -19.36 9.43
N ARG A 561 -0.74 -20.20 10.46
CA ARG A 561 -1.78 -21.23 10.53
C ARG A 561 -3.17 -20.59 10.47
N TYR A 562 -3.45 -19.62 11.34
CA TYR A 562 -4.76 -18.95 11.37
C TYR A 562 -5.06 -18.18 10.08
N LEU A 563 -4.05 -17.58 9.44
CA LEU A 563 -4.22 -16.95 8.14
C LEU A 563 -4.65 -17.95 7.06
N LEU A 564 -4.04 -19.14 7.02
CA LEU A 564 -4.40 -20.19 6.05
C LEU A 564 -5.78 -20.77 6.35
N GLU A 565 -6.10 -21.06 7.61
CA GLU A 565 -7.42 -21.55 8.01
C GLU A 565 -8.54 -20.56 7.65
N GLY A 566 -8.26 -19.26 7.76
CA GLY A 566 -9.22 -18.20 7.44
C GLY A 566 -9.26 -17.78 5.97
N THR A 567 -8.38 -18.29 5.11
CA THR A 567 -8.29 -17.89 3.70
C THR A 567 -8.58 -19.08 2.78
N PRO A 568 -9.62 -19.04 1.93
CA PRO A 568 -9.86 -20.09 0.95
C PRO A 568 -8.68 -20.22 -0.02
N SER A 569 -8.48 -21.41 -0.57
CA SER A 569 -7.46 -21.64 -1.59
C SER A 569 -7.67 -20.73 -2.80
N HIS A 570 -6.60 -20.08 -3.26
CA HIS A 570 -6.64 -19.15 -4.38
C HIS A 570 -5.60 -19.52 -5.46
N PRO A 571 -5.88 -19.26 -6.75
CA PRO A 571 -4.94 -19.52 -7.83
C PRO A 571 -3.60 -18.77 -7.69
N GLY A 572 -3.59 -17.67 -6.93
CA GLY A 572 -2.41 -16.87 -6.65
C GLY A 572 -1.39 -17.51 -5.71
N GLY A 573 -1.71 -18.68 -5.14
CA GLY A 573 -0.93 -19.34 -4.09
C GLY A 573 -1.46 -19.02 -2.70
N GLU A 574 -0.90 -19.69 -1.70
CA GLU A 574 -1.22 -19.46 -0.30
C GLU A 574 -0.57 -18.17 0.23
N PRO A 575 -1.28 -17.38 1.05
CA PRO A 575 -0.70 -16.20 1.65
C PRO A 575 0.38 -16.57 2.68
N ARG A 576 1.42 -15.74 2.77
CA ARG A 576 2.59 -15.98 3.64
C ARG A 576 2.78 -14.86 4.65
N VAL A 577 3.27 -15.23 5.83
CA VAL A 577 3.65 -14.33 6.91
C VAL A 577 5.14 -14.46 7.20
N THR A 578 5.85 -13.35 7.15
CA THR A 578 7.26 -13.23 7.55
C THR A 578 7.39 -12.16 8.62
N PHE A 579 8.33 -12.33 9.53
CA PHE A 579 8.72 -11.27 10.46
C PHE A 579 9.88 -10.49 9.85
N ALA A 580 9.90 -9.18 10.10
CA ALA A 580 11.06 -8.35 9.83
C ALA A 580 12.22 -8.71 10.76
N ASP A 581 13.42 -8.20 10.47
CA ASP A 581 14.57 -8.35 11.35
C ASP A 581 14.32 -7.65 12.69
N VAL A 582 14.88 -8.19 13.78
CA VAL A 582 14.68 -7.66 15.14
C VAL A 582 15.24 -6.24 15.29
N GLU A 583 16.33 -5.93 14.59
CA GLU A 583 16.94 -4.61 14.49
C GLU A 583 16.24 -3.80 13.38
N ASP A 584 14.92 -3.62 13.50
CA ASP A 584 14.06 -3.07 12.44
C ASP A 584 14.30 -1.57 12.17
N ASP A 585 15.31 -1.26 11.36
CA ASP A 585 15.58 0.06 10.83
C ASP A 585 14.66 0.44 9.65
N MET A 586 13.68 -0.38 9.26
CA MET A 586 12.88 -0.16 8.04
C MET A 586 12.10 1.15 8.06
N THR A 587 11.79 1.69 9.23
CA THR A 587 11.20 3.02 9.34
C THR A 587 12.19 4.11 8.91
N MET A 588 13.45 4.06 9.36
CA MET A 588 14.50 5.00 8.95
C MET A 588 14.79 4.84 7.47
N LEU A 589 15.03 3.60 7.03
CA LEU A 589 15.34 3.29 5.64
C LEU A 589 14.17 3.67 4.72
N GLY A 590 12.94 3.42 5.14
CA GLY A 590 11.75 3.84 4.42
C GLY A 590 11.64 5.36 4.29
N ALA A 591 12.01 6.13 5.31
CA ALA A 591 11.99 7.58 5.22
C ALA A 591 13.01 8.07 4.18
N ALA A 592 14.19 7.44 4.10
CA ALA A 592 15.11 7.69 2.99
C ALA A 592 14.52 7.26 1.63
N GLY A 593 13.89 6.09 1.60
CA GLY A 593 13.18 5.53 0.44
C GLY A 593 12.07 6.45 -0.07
N LEU A 594 11.41 7.20 0.81
CA LEU A 594 10.41 8.22 0.44
C LEU A 594 11.04 9.32 -0.40
N VAL A 595 12.18 9.89 0.04
CA VAL A 595 12.90 10.94 -0.68
C VAL A 595 13.40 10.42 -2.03
N LEU A 596 13.94 9.19 -2.06
CA LEU A 596 14.33 8.53 -3.31
C LEU A 596 13.13 8.41 -4.24
N SER A 597 12.01 7.92 -3.74
CA SER A 597 10.82 7.70 -4.56
C SER A 597 10.23 9.01 -5.09
N GLN A 598 10.27 10.10 -4.31
CA GLN A 598 9.84 11.44 -4.76
C GLN A 598 10.82 12.04 -5.79
N SER A 599 12.12 11.95 -5.53
CA SER A 599 13.17 12.42 -6.44
C SER A 599 13.14 11.70 -7.80
N LEU A 600 12.57 10.49 -7.80
CA LEU A 600 12.42 9.64 -8.97
C LEU A 600 10.98 9.64 -9.52
N ASP A 601 10.06 10.46 -9.03
CA ASP A 601 8.65 10.47 -9.50
C ASP A 601 7.99 9.07 -9.45
N LEU A 602 8.35 8.22 -8.47
CA LEU A 602 7.88 6.83 -8.31
C LEU A 602 6.63 6.69 -7.42
N LEU A 603 6.15 7.80 -6.86
CA LEU A 603 4.98 7.85 -5.98
C LEU A 603 3.80 8.63 -6.58
N ALA A 604 3.91 8.97 -7.87
CA ALA A 604 2.93 9.75 -8.61
C ALA A 604 1.79 8.91 -9.17
#